data_AF-X1DHB5-F1
#
_entry.id   AF-X1DHB5-F1
#
_cell.length_a   1.000
_cell.length_b   1.000
_cell.length_c   1.000
_cell.angle_alpha   90.00
_cell.angle_beta   90.00
_cell.angle_gamma   90.00
#
_symmetry.space_group_name_H-M   'P 1'
#
loop_
_entity.id
_entity.type
_entity.pdbx_description
1 polymer ?
#
loop_
_entity_poly.entity_id
_entity_poly.type
_entity_poly.pdbx_seq_one_letter_code
_entity_poly.pdbx_strand_id
1 'polypeptide(L)'
;QMKWREELERVAGISTEEAKRSLLESIKKEARNEAAQIIQQVEKEARETANKKARKILAIAIQRCAVDEATDTVISTLTLPNDEMKGRVIGREGRNIRTFEALTGVDLIVDDTPETVVISCFDPIRRKIAQVSLERLIADSRIHPARIEEEEGDLPGISNDANTGCRGKYSSSSQ
;
A
#
# COMPACT_ATOMS: atom_id res chain seq x y z
N GLN A 1 -35.62 -72.21 -17.66
CA GLN A 1 -34.69 -71.08 -17.42
C GLN A 1 -35.04 -70.27 -16.16
N MET A 2 -36.33 -69.99 -15.86
CA MET A 2 -36.74 -69.30 -14.61
C MET A 2 -36.25 -69.98 -13.31
N LYS A 3 -36.39 -71.31 -13.21
CA LYS A 3 -35.97 -72.09 -12.03
C LYS A 3 -34.49 -71.96 -11.62
N TRP A 4 -33.60 -71.62 -12.56
CA TRP A 4 -32.16 -71.47 -12.25
C TRP A 4 -31.85 -70.08 -11.68
N ARG A 5 -32.59 -69.06 -12.10
CA ARG A 5 -32.44 -67.69 -11.60
C ARG A 5 -32.94 -67.57 -10.16
N GLU A 6 -34.11 -68.13 -9.87
CA GLU A 6 -34.69 -68.13 -8.53
C GLU A 6 -33.80 -68.87 -7.52
N GLU A 7 -33.18 -69.97 -7.95
CA GLU A 7 -32.27 -70.76 -7.11
C GLU A 7 -30.94 -70.02 -6.84
N LEU A 8 -30.42 -69.28 -7.82
CA LEU A 8 -29.27 -68.39 -7.64
C LEU A 8 -29.57 -67.21 -6.72
N GLU A 9 -30.76 -66.60 -6.83
CA GLU A 9 -31.21 -65.53 -5.93
C GLU A 9 -31.36 -66.05 -4.50
N ARG A 10 -31.86 -67.27 -4.33
CA ARG A 10 -31.97 -67.94 -3.03
C ARG A 10 -30.60 -68.21 -2.39
N VAL A 11 -29.62 -68.68 -3.17
CA VAL A 11 -28.25 -68.95 -2.68
C VAL A 11 -27.46 -67.68 -2.40
N ALA A 12 -27.64 -66.62 -3.22
CA ALA A 12 -26.98 -65.34 -3.04
C ALA A 12 -27.59 -64.49 -1.90
N GLY A 13 -28.78 -64.85 -1.41
CA GLY A 13 -29.46 -64.17 -0.32
C GLY A 13 -29.98 -62.77 -0.66
N ILE A 14 -29.91 -62.35 -1.93
CA ILE A 14 -30.39 -61.08 -2.45
C ILE A 14 -31.01 -61.29 -3.84
N SER A 15 -32.08 -60.56 -4.16
CA SER A 15 -32.64 -60.60 -5.52
C SER A 15 -31.74 -59.88 -6.52
N THR A 16 -31.83 -60.25 -7.80
CA THR A 16 -31.06 -59.59 -8.88
C THR A 16 -31.34 -58.09 -8.94
N GLU A 17 -32.58 -57.69 -8.67
CA GLU A 17 -32.99 -56.28 -8.64
C GLU A 17 -32.41 -55.52 -7.44
N GLU A 18 -32.34 -56.13 -6.25
CA GLU A 18 -31.68 -55.53 -5.08
C GLU A 18 -30.18 -55.36 -5.28
N ALA A 19 -29.52 -56.37 -5.87
CA ALA A 19 -28.11 -56.29 -6.21
C ALA A 19 -27.82 -55.12 -7.16
N LYS A 20 -28.65 -54.98 -8.21
CA LYS A 20 -28.56 -53.89 -9.18
C LYS A 20 -28.81 -52.53 -8.53
N ARG A 21 -29.79 -52.43 -7.62
CA ARG A 21 -30.11 -51.19 -6.91
C ARG A 21 -28.98 -50.75 -6.00
N SER A 22 -28.43 -51.68 -5.23
CA SER A 22 -27.28 -51.45 -4.33
C SER A 22 -26.03 -51.01 -5.09
N LEU A 23 -25.75 -51.66 -6.22
CA LEU A 23 -24.63 -51.29 -7.09
C LEU A 23 -24.80 -49.86 -7.66
N LEU A 24 -25.99 -49.54 -8.19
CA LEU A 24 -26.29 -48.21 -8.70
C LEU A 24 -26.20 -47.12 -7.63
N GLU A 25 -26.61 -47.43 -6.41
CA GLU A 25 -26.52 -46.51 -5.27
C GLU A 25 -25.07 -46.27 -4.85
N SER A 26 -24.24 -47.32 -4.87
CA SER A 26 -22.81 -47.24 -4.57
C SER A 26 -22.09 -46.37 -5.61
N ILE A 27 -22.33 -46.60 -6.90
CA ILE A 27 -21.77 -45.81 -8.00
C ILE A 27 -22.21 -44.33 -7.89
N LYS A 28 -23.48 -44.07 -7.56
CA LYS A 28 -23.96 -42.69 -7.36
C LYS A 28 -23.25 -42.00 -6.20
N LYS A 29 -22.98 -42.72 -5.11
CA LYS A 29 -22.28 -42.17 -3.94
C LYS A 29 -20.82 -41.86 -4.27
N GLU A 30 -20.16 -42.76 -4.99
CA GLU A 30 -18.78 -42.59 -5.45
C GLU A 30 -18.65 -41.40 -6.41
N ALA A 31 -19.50 -41.33 -7.43
CA ALA A 31 -19.52 -40.21 -8.37
C ALA A 31 -19.79 -38.85 -7.70
N ARG A 32 -20.64 -38.81 -6.65
CA ARG A 32 -20.87 -37.59 -5.86
C ARG A 32 -19.63 -37.17 -5.07
N ASN A 33 -18.90 -38.12 -4.50
CA ASN A 33 -17.69 -37.83 -3.76
C ASN A 33 -16.59 -37.31 -4.70
N GLU A 34 -16.41 -37.95 -5.86
CA GLU A 34 -15.46 -37.49 -6.88
C GLU A 34 -15.81 -36.08 -7.38
N ALA A 35 -17.09 -35.82 -7.68
CA ALA A 35 -17.53 -34.50 -8.10
C ALA A 35 -17.24 -33.43 -7.03
N ALA A 36 -17.47 -33.74 -5.75
CA ALA A 36 -17.15 -32.82 -4.65
C ALA A 36 -15.65 -32.51 -4.56
N GLN A 37 -14.79 -33.52 -4.75
CA GLN A 37 -13.34 -33.32 -4.78
C GLN A 37 -12.90 -32.46 -5.96
N ILE A 38 -13.45 -32.70 -7.15
CA ILE A 38 -13.17 -31.89 -8.34
C ILE A 38 -13.59 -30.44 -8.11
N ILE A 39 -14.77 -30.20 -7.55
CA ILE A 39 -15.26 -28.84 -7.25
C ILE A 39 -14.29 -28.13 -6.29
N GLN A 40 -13.88 -28.78 -5.19
CA GLN A 40 -12.94 -28.20 -4.24
C GLN A 40 -11.58 -27.87 -4.88
N GLN A 41 -11.07 -28.76 -5.74
CA GLN A 41 -9.81 -28.53 -6.44
C GLN A 41 -9.91 -27.33 -7.40
N VAL A 42 -10.99 -27.25 -8.18
CA VAL A 42 -11.24 -26.13 -9.11
C VAL A 42 -11.38 -24.81 -8.36
N GLU A 43 -12.11 -24.79 -7.24
CA GLU A 43 -12.25 -23.58 -6.40
C GLU A 43 -10.90 -23.12 -5.85
N LYS A 44 -10.06 -24.05 -5.40
CA LYS A 44 -8.71 -23.74 -4.90
C LYS A 44 -7.83 -23.14 -5.99
N GLU A 45 -7.79 -23.76 -7.17
CA GLU A 45 -7.01 -23.27 -8.30
C GLU A 45 -7.48 -21.89 -8.78
N ALA A 46 -8.80 -21.68 -8.82
CA ALA A 46 -9.38 -20.38 -9.13
C ALA A 46 -8.95 -19.31 -8.13
N ARG A 47 -8.97 -19.63 -6.83
CA ARG A 47 -8.54 -18.72 -5.75
C ARG A 47 -7.06 -18.37 -5.88
N GLU A 48 -6.19 -19.35 -6.11
CA GLU A 48 -4.76 -19.13 -6.29
C GLU A 48 -4.46 -18.27 -7.53
N THR A 49 -5.15 -18.54 -8.64
CA THR A 49 -5.03 -17.78 -9.88
C THR A 49 -5.51 -16.35 -9.70
N ALA A 50 -6.64 -16.14 -9.01
CA ALA A 50 -7.15 -14.82 -8.66
C ALA A 50 -6.14 -14.04 -7.81
N ASN A 51 -5.56 -14.66 -6.79
CA ASN A 51 -4.54 -14.04 -5.94
C ASN A 51 -3.28 -13.66 -6.74
N LYS A 52 -2.80 -14.51 -7.65
CA LYS A 52 -1.68 -14.18 -8.54
C LYS A 52 -2.00 -13.00 -9.45
N LYS A 53 -3.19 -12.97 -10.04
CA LYS A 53 -3.66 -11.84 -10.89
C LYS A 53 -3.79 -10.55 -10.09
N ALA A 54 -4.38 -10.61 -8.90
CA ALA A 54 -4.53 -9.46 -8.02
C ALA A 54 -3.17 -8.85 -7.66
N ARG A 55 -2.20 -9.67 -7.24
CA ARG A 55 -0.83 -9.20 -6.98
C ARG A 55 -0.19 -8.56 -8.20
N LYS A 56 -0.38 -9.12 -9.39
CA LYS A 56 0.12 -8.54 -10.65
C LYS A 56 -0.53 -7.19 -10.95
N ILE A 57 -1.84 -7.06 -10.77
CA ILE A 57 -2.56 -5.79 -10.97
C ILE A 57 -2.06 -4.74 -9.99
N LEU A 58 -1.92 -5.08 -8.71
CA LEU A 58 -1.39 -4.18 -7.68
C LEU A 58 0.04 -3.72 -8.02
N ALA A 59 0.91 -4.64 -8.43
CA ALA A 59 2.27 -4.29 -8.86
C ALA A 59 2.26 -3.32 -10.05
N ILE A 60 1.42 -3.57 -11.05
CA ILE A 60 1.27 -2.66 -12.22
C ILE A 60 0.71 -1.30 -11.79
N ALA A 61 -0.27 -1.27 -10.89
CA ALA A 61 -0.85 -0.03 -10.38
C ALA A 61 0.20 0.80 -9.63
N ILE A 62 0.96 0.19 -8.72
CA ILE A 62 2.06 0.84 -8.01
C ILE A 62 3.10 1.37 -9.00
N GLN A 63 3.50 0.56 -9.98
CA GLN A 63 4.48 0.97 -10.99
C GLN A 63 3.96 2.13 -11.84
N ARG A 64 2.65 2.18 -12.18
CA ARG A 64 2.05 3.30 -12.91
C ARG A 64 1.96 4.57 -12.05
N CYS A 65 1.52 4.45 -10.80
CA CYS A 65 1.50 5.58 -9.87
C CYS A 65 2.91 6.16 -9.66
N ALA A 66 3.92 5.31 -9.54
CA ALA A 66 5.31 5.75 -9.43
C ALA A 66 5.86 6.44 -10.70
N VAL A 67 5.29 6.14 -11.87
CA VAL A 67 5.66 6.79 -13.13
C VAL A 67 4.95 8.15 -13.31
N ASP A 68 3.73 8.31 -12.80
CA ASP A 68 3.05 9.63 -12.82
C ASP A 68 3.71 10.64 -11.85
N GLU A 69 4.40 10.16 -10.81
CA GLU A 69 5.24 10.98 -9.91
C GLU A 69 6.55 11.46 -10.57
N ALA A 70 6.93 10.95 -11.75
CA ALA A 70 8.11 11.43 -12.48
C ALA A 70 7.88 12.78 -13.19
N THR A 71 6.67 13.33 -13.11
CA THR A 71 6.35 14.72 -13.50
C THR A 71 6.07 15.64 -12.31
N ASP A 72 6.27 15.18 -11.08
CA ASP A 72 6.15 16.06 -9.93
C ASP A 72 7.33 17.03 -9.90
N THR A 73 6.99 18.28 -10.16
CA THR A 73 7.86 19.44 -10.05
C THR A 73 8.72 19.30 -8.79
N VAL A 74 10.01 19.64 -8.86
CA VAL A 74 10.97 19.57 -7.72
C VAL A 74 10.47 20.30 -6.45
N ILE A 75 9.37 21.07 -6.58
CA ILE A 75 8.72 21.86 -5.56
C ILE A 75 7.35 21.28 -5.17
N SER A 76 7.03 21.33 -3.89
CA SER A 76 5.67 21.13 -3.33
C SER A 76 5.27 22.37 -2.55
N THR A 77 4.07 22.89 -2.81
CA THR A 77 3.57 24.10 -2.16
C THR A 77 2.65 23.74 -0.99
N LEU A 78 2.87 24.34 0.17
CA LEU A 78 2.05 24.19 1.36
C LEU A 78 1.37 25.52 1.71
N THR A 79 0.05 25.48 1.89
CA THR A 79 -0.74 26.63 2.35
C THR A 79 -0.83 26.61 3.88
N LEU A 80 -0.55 27.75 4.49
CA LEU A 80 -0.61 27.99 5.93
C LEU A 80 -1.96 28.62 6.29
N PRO A 81 -2.47 28.40 7.52
CA PRO A 81 -3.75 28.97 7.93
C PRO A 81 -3.71 30.48 8.22
N ASN A 82 -2.53 31.06 8.46
CA ASN A 82 -2.31 32.50 8.62
C ASN A 82 -0.80 32.84 8.54
N ASP A 83 -0.48 34.12 8.40
CA ASP A 83 0.90 34.62 8.38
C ASP A 83 1.61 34.52 9.75
N GLU A 84 0.87 34.43 10.86
CA GLU A 84 1.47 34.19 12.17
C GLU A 84 2.15 32.82 12.23
N MET A 85 1.53 31.80 11.61
CA MET A 85 2.09 30.47 11.44
C MET A 85 3.31 30.50 10.55
N LYS A 86 3.34 31.33 9.50
CA LYS A 86 4.55 31.54 8.66
C LYS A 86 5.71 32.04 9.51
N GLY A 87 5.47 33.03 10.37
CA GLY A 87 6.47 33.54 11.33
C GLY A 87 6.97 32.49 12.33
N ARG A 88 6.08 31.61 12.81
CA ARG A 88 6.46 30.50 13.70
C ARG A 88 7.23 29.39 12.99
N VAL A 89 6.86 29.06 11.74
CA VAL A 89 7.60 28.12 10.89
C VAL A 89 9.03 28.59 10.68
N ILE A 90 9.24 29.88 10.37
CA ILE A 90 10.58 30.49 10.24
C ILE A 90 11.32 30.46 11.58
N GLY A 91 10.65 30.92 12.65
CA GLY A 91 11.27 31.11 13.96
C GLY A 91 12.21 32.32 14.01
N ARG A 92 12.68 32.69 15.21
CA ARG A 92 13.63 33.79 15.38
C ARG A 92 14.93 33.47 14.63
N GLU A 93 15.32 34.33 13.69
CA GLU A 93 16.52 34.18 12.84
C GLU A 93 16.51 32.94 11.92
N GLY A 94 15.34 32.39 11.61
CA GLY A 94 15.24 31.18 10.77
C GLY A 94 15.64 29.89 11.49
N ARG A 95 15.71 29.90 12.83
CA ARG A 95 16.15 28.73 13.62
C ARG A 95 15.30 27.49 13.36
N ASN A 96 13.98 27.65 13.27
CA ASN A 96 13.06 26.53 13.12
C ASN A 96 13.17 25.92 11.72
N ILE A 97 13.18 26.75 10.67
CA ILE A 97 13.41 26.30 9.28
C ILE A 97 14.76 25.57 9.18
N ARG A 98 15.85 26.15 9.69
CA ARG A 98 17.18 25.52 9.59
C ARG A 98 17.26 24.18 10.31
N THR A 99 16.64 24.06 11.48
CA THR A 99 16.55 22.78 12.19
C THR A 99 15.75 21.77 11.39
N PHE A 100 14.61 22.19 10.83
CA PHE A 100 13.77 21.33 9.99
C PHE A 100 14.51 20.86 8.73
N GLU A 101 15.15 21.77 8.00
CA GLU A 101 15.96 21.46 6.80
C GLU A 101 17.12 20.52 7.13
N ALA A 102 17.80 20.73 8.26
CA ALA A 102 18.91 19.88 8.68
C ALA A 102 18.48 18.45 9.03
N LEU A 103 17.29 18.28 9.60
CA LEU A 103 16.75 16.97 9.99
C LEU A 103 16.15 16.23 8.81
N THR A 104 15.32 16.91 8.01
CA THR A 104 14.57 16.28 6.92
C THR A 104 15.37 16.20 5.61
N GLY A 105 16.38 17.06 5.43
CA GLY A 105 17.19 17.12 4.22
C GLY A 105 16.46 17.72 3.01
N VAL A 106 15.44 18.54 3.25
CA VAL A 106 14.74 19.34 2.22
C VAL A 106 15.09 20.82 2.36
N ASP A 107 14.85 21.61 1.31
CA ASP A 107 15.00 23.07 1.35
C ASP A 107 13.60 23.73 1.47
N LEU A 108 13.42 24.63 2.43
CA LEU A 108 12.18 25.37 2.64
C LEU A 108 12.33 26.81 2.12
N ILE A 109 11.67 27.10 1.01
CA ILE A 109 11.67 28.42 0.39
C ILE A 109 10.46 29.20 0.90
N VAL A 110 10.74 30.34 1.52
CA VAL A 110 9.74 31.30 1.99
C VAL A 110 9.92 32.58 1.17
N ASP A 111 8.89 32.95 0.43
CA ASP A 111 8.86 34.15 -0.43
C ASP A 111 7.84 35.17 0.09
N ASP A 112 7.70 36.31 -0.61
CA ASP A 112 6.75 37.39 -0.30
C ASP A 112 5.28 37.00 -0.50
N THR A 113 5.01 35.80 -1.01
CA THR A 113 3.64 35.26 -1.12
C THR A 113 3.07 35.00 0.28
N PRO A 114 1.92 35.60 0.64
CA PRO A 114 1.29 35.38 1.94
C PRO A 114 0.83 33.93 2.09
N GLU A 115 0.77 33.46 3.34
CA GLU A 115 0.18 32.16 3.70
C GLU A 115 0.75 30.94 2.95
N THR A 116 1.93 31.04 2.34
CA THR A 116 2.48 29.99 1.47
C THR A 116 3.95 29.72 1.78
N VAL A 117 4.31 28.44 1.84
CA VAL A 117 5.68 27.95 1.97
C VAL A 117 5.93 26.89 0.90
N VAL A 118 7.10 26.92 0.28
CA VAL A 118 7.48 25.98 -0.78
C VAL A 118 8.55 25.03 -0.26
N ILE A 119 8.32 23.73 -0.42
CA ILE A 119 9.27 22.66 -0.09
C ILE A 119 9.94 22.23 -1.38
N SER A 120 11.26 22.37 -1.44
CA SER A 120 12.09 21.97 -2.59
C SER A 120 12.92 20.74 -2.20
N CYS A 121 12.77 19.65 -2.96
CA CYS A 121 13.60 18.46 -2.82
C CYS A 121 13.52 17.59 -4.08
N PHE A 122 14.64 16.96 -4.44
CA PHE A 122 14.72 16.05 -5.59
C PHE A 122 14.12 14.66 -5.30
N ASP A 123 14.10 14.25 -4.03
CA ASP A 123 13.54 12.97 -3.61
C ASP A 123 12.05 13.14 -3.27
N PRO A 124 11.11 12.54 -4.03
CA PRO A 124 9.68 12.66 -3.80
C PRO A 124 9.25 12.09 -2.44
N ILE A 125 9.96 11.06 -1.94
CA ILE A 125 9.66 10.44 -0.64
C ILE A 125 10.01 11.43 0.47
N ARG A 126 11.23 11.99 0.46
CA ARG A 126 11.65 13.00 1.46
C ARG A 126 10.76 14.24 1.43
N ARG A 127 10.44 14.72 0.23
CA ARG A 127 9.51 15.85 0.03
C ARG A 127 8.15 15.59 0.65
N LYS A 128 7.60 14.38 0.46
CA LYS A 128 6.30 14.02 1.02
C LYS A 128 6.33 13.86 2.52
N ILE A 129 7.38 13.24 3.07
CA ILE A 129 7.59 13.11 4.50
C ILE A 129 7.67 14.52 5.13
N ALA A 130 8.49 15.40 4.58
CA ALA A 130 8.60 16.79 5.04
C ALA A 130 7.29 17.56 4.98
N GLN A 131 6.51 17.40 3.91
CA GLN A 131 5.17 18.00 3.80
C GLN A 131 4.27 17.55 4.96
N VAL A 132 4.19 16.24 5.21
CA VAL A 132 3.35 15.67 6.27
C VAL A 132 3.83 16.11 7.66
N SER A 133 5.14 16.14 7.90
CA SER A 133 5.71 16.64 9.16
C SER A 133 5.33 18.10 9.40
N LEU A 134 5.45 18.94 8.38
CA LEU A 134 5.15 20.37 8.49
C LEU A 134 3.64 20.60 8.71
N GLU A 135 2.77 19.86 8.01
CA GLU A 135 1.31 19.89 8.23
C GLU A 135 0.93 19.53 9.68
N ARG A 136 1.57 18.50 10.27
CA ARG A 136 1.34 18.10 11.67
C ARG A 136 1.82 19.17 12.66
N LEU A 137 3.01 19.71 12.44
CA LEU A 137 3.58 20.78 13.27
C LEU A 137 2.70 22.05 13.23
N ILE A 138 2.10 22.35 12.08
CA ILE A 138 1.15 23.46 11.93
C ILE A 138 -0.14 23.17 12.70
N ALA A 139 -0.67 21.96 12.60
CA ALA A 139 -1.89 21.56 13.30
C ALA A 139 -1.72 21.65 14.84
N ASP A 140 -0.56 21.30 15.38
CA ASP A 140 -0.24 21.42 16.82
C ASP A 140 0.12 22.86 17.24
N SER A 141 0.36 23.79 16.29
CA SER A 141 0.74 25.19 16.55
C SER A 141 2.05 25.42 17.34
N ARG A 142 2.75 24.35 17.72
CA ARG A 142 3.95 24.33 18.57
C ARG A 142 5.21 24.00 17.76
N ILE A 143 5.74 25.02 17.08
CA ILE A 143 6.92 24.86 16.23
C ILE A 143 8.16 25.28 17.00
N HIS A 144 8.85 24.31 17.60
CA HIS A 144 10.13 24.47 18.29
C HIS A 144 11.07 23.31 17.96
N PRO A 145 12.41 23.49 18.02
CA PRO A 145 13.39 22.48 17.63
C PRO A 145 13.15 21.09 18.22
N ALA A 146 12.87 21.00 19.52
CA ALA A 146 12.64 19.73 20.21
C ALA A 146 11.42 18.96 19.69
N ARG A 147 10.36 19.67 19.24
CA ARG A 147 9.17 19.02 18.67
C ARG A 147 9.40 18.58 17.24
N ILE A 148 10.22 19.32 16.49
CA ILE A 148 10.61 18.95 15.12
C ILE A 148 11.41 17.63 15.14
N GLU A 149 12.31 17.47 16.11
CA GLU A 149 13.06 16.23 16.33
C GLU A 149 12.15 15.05 16.71
N GLU A 150 11.16 15.29 17.58
CA GLU A 150 10.19 14.26 17.99
C GLU A 150 9.32 13.78 16.82
N GLU A 151 8.81 14.69 16.00
CA GLU A 151 7.97 14.34 14.84
C GLU A 151 8.76 13.61 13.75
N GLU A 152 10.06 13.86 13.61
CA GLU A 152 10.94 13.14 12.67
C GLU A 152 11.19 11.69 13.13
N GLY A 153 11.41 11.48 14.43
CA GLY A 153 11.63 10.16 15.01
C GLY A 153 10.43 9.20 14.87
N ASP A 154 9.22 9.74 14.76
CA ASP A 154 7.98 8.98 14.58
C ASP A 154 7.68 8.61 13.11
N LEU A 155 8.47 9.11 12.15
CA LEU A 155 8.25 8.86 10.73
C LEU A 155 9.13 7.72 10.21
N PRO A 156 8.55 6.78 9.43
CA PRO A 156 9.30 5.62 8.95
C PRO A 156 10.33 6.03 7.90
N GLY A 157 11.63 5.90 8.24
CA GLY A 157 12.66 5.53 7.27
C GLY A 157 13.38 6.65 6.52
N ILE A 158 13.76 7.74 7.19
CA ILE A 158 14.85 8.58 6.67
C ILE A 158 16.15 8.08 7.30
N SER A 159 16.87 7.17 6.62
CA SER A 159 18.27 6.94 6.99
C SER A 159 19.02 8.27 6.81
N ASN A 160 19.81 8.61 7.82
CA ASN A 160 20.78 9.71 7.80
C ASN A 160 21.93 9.39 6.85
N ASP A 161 21.64 9.19 5.58
CA ASP A 161 22.60 9.36 4.49
C ASP A 161 22.72 10.86 4.24
N ALA A 162 23.20 11.56 5.27
CA ALA A 162 23.71 12.90 5.15
C ALA A 162 24.75 12.87 4.02
N ASN A 163 24.51 13.68 2.98
CA ASN A 163 25.47 14.10 1.96
C ASN A 163 25.27 13.59 0.52
N THR A 164 24.04 13.52 0.01
CA THR A 164 23.84 13.52 -1.46
C THR A 164 22.69 14.43 -1.89
N GLY A 165 23.05 15.64 -2.34
CA GLY A 165 22.41 16.22 -3.53
C GLY A 165 21.18 17.11 -3.38
N CYS A 166 21.17 18.12 -2.51
CA CYS A 166 20.21 19.24 -2.65
C CYS A 166 20.84 20.65 -2.57
N ARG A 167 22.18 20.81 -2.53
CA ARG A 167 22.80 22.16 -2.65
C ARG A 167 22.85 22.62 -4.12
N GLY A 168 21.68 22.80 -4.73
CA GLY A 168 21.53 23.54 -5.98
C GLY A 168 21.45 25.03 -5.65
N LYS A 169 22.55 25.76 -5.84
CA LYS A 169 22.57 27.22 -5.72
C LYS A 169 21.59 27.83 -6.72
N TYR A 170 20.38 28.18 -6.30
CA TYR A 170 19.61 29.25 -6.93
C TYR A 170 19.94 30.57 -6.22
N SER A 171 21.20 30.98 -6.35
CA SER A 171 21.55 32.40 -6.26
C SER A 171 21.31 33.01 -7.63
N SER A 172 20.07 33.41 -7.89
CA SER A 172 19.73 34.36 -8.96
C SER A 172 19.23 35.61 -8.26
N SER A 173 20.10 36.60 -8.08
CA SER A 173 20.09 37.78 -8.95
C SER A 173 18.86 38.66 -8.70
N SER A 174 18.85 39.33 -7.55
CA SER A 174 18.17 40.63 -7.44
C SER A 174 19.14 41.69 -7.97
N GLN A 175 18.89 42.14 -9.20
CA GLN A 175 19.19 43.51 -9.61
C GLN A 175 18.16 44.45 -8.98
#